data_AF-A0A6G6WUK7-F1
#
_entry.id   AF-A0A6G6WUK7-F1
#
_cell.length_a   1.000
_cell.length_b   1.000
_cell.length_c   1.000
_cell.angle_alpha   90.00
_cell.angle_beta   90.00
_cell.angle_gamma   90.00
#
_symmetry.space_group_name_H-M   'P 1'
#
loop_
_entity.id
_entity.type
_entity.pdbx_description
1 polymer ?
#
loop_
_entity_poly.entity_id
_entity_poly.type
_entity_poly.pdbx_seq_one_letter_code
_entity_poly.pdbx_strand_id
1 'polypeptide(L)'
;MGGAKAYAATSAESSQRGKLELKRSCRLINYQYSVNFIIRLPKLTDETPLPPSARARWQQFSAFLRNHGETHRSIWMGCANEIQTRVSAVRGRSCEEVERKAEAMREDVQKACNRKHIAFDAAEKKKLAKHPFVNMVLAPIYKPLKLDAAPLAAKKRKKAAEPVRPQAARRSQSAPCQTCESIGRSSTRSATNRRRNPVSGSSR
;
A
#
# COMPACT_ATOMS: atom_id res chain seq x y z
N MET A 1 12.92 -3.33 3.59
CA MET A 1 11.93 -2.23 3.61
C MET A 1 11.90 -1.65 2.20
N GLY A 2 10.87 -1.97 1.43
CA GLY A 2 10.79 -1.69 -0.02
C GLY A 2 10.66 -2.97 -0.85
N GLY A 3 9.45 -3.25 -1.34
CA GLY A 3 9.17 -4.35 -2.27
C GLY A 3 9.05 -5.75 -1.67
N ALA A 4 8.88 -6.76 -2.54
CA ALA A 4 8.56 -8.17 -2.26
C ALA A 4 9.54 -8.95 -1.34
N LYS A 5 10.52 -8.26 -0.74
CA LYS A 5 11.52 -8.80 0.21
C LYS A 5 11.44 -8.13 1.59
N ALA A 6 10.36 -7.41 1.90
CA ALA A 6 10.14 -6.82 3.22
C ALA A 6 9.60 -7.86 4.21
N TYR A 7 10.01 -7.79 5.48
CA TYR A 7 9.53 -8.68 6.55
C TYR A 7 8.03 -8.52 6.83
N ALA A 8 7.51 -7.31 6.59
CA ALA A 8 6.10 -6.96 6.68
C ALA A 8 5.74 -6.03 5.51
N ALA A 9 4.47 -5.98 5.15
CA ALA A 9 3.97 -5.09 4.11
C ALA A 9 2.70 -4.38 4.60
N THR A 10 2.64 -3.06 4.37
CA THR A 10 1.43 -2.27 4.62
C THR A 10 0.94 -1.74 3.28
N SER A 11 -0.32 -2.01 2.94
CA SER A 11 -0.99 -1.41 1.79
C SER A 11 -2.14 -0.51 2.25
N ALA A 12 -2.40 0.53 1.47
CA ALA A 12 -3.46 1.48 1.72
C ALA A 12 -4.25 1.70 0.42
N GLU A 13 -5.56 1.57 0.50
CA GLU A 13 -6.47 1.88 -0.61
C GLU A 13 -7.37 3.02 -0.17
N SER A 14 -7.34 4.13 -0.91
CA SER A 14 -8.16 5.31 -0.62
C SER A 14 -9.39 5.36 -1.52
N SER A 15 -10.51 5.80 -0.97
CA SER A 15 -11.71 6.14 -1.72
C SER A 15 -12.26 7.49 -1.27
N GLN A 16 -13.03 8.13 -2.14
CA GLN A 16 -13.65 9.41 -1.84
C GLN A 16 -15.07 9.49 -2.35
N ARG A 17 -15.90 10.25 -1.65
CA ARG A 17 -17.25 10.60 -2.08
C ARG A 17 -17.55 12.05 -1.76
N GLY A 18 -18.53 12.63 -2.45
CA GLY A 18 -18.99 14.00 -2.28
C GLY A 18 -19.78 14.43 -3.50
N LYS A 19 -20.44 15.58 -3.41
CA LYS A 19 -21.15 16.18 -4.56
C LYS A 19 -20.72 17.64 -4.71
N LEU A 20 -20.54 18.08 -5.95
CA LEU A 20 -20.38 19.49 -6.24
C LEU A 20 -21.76 20.15 -6.23
N GLU A 21 -21.87 21.28 -5.53
CA GLU A 21 -23.09 22.07 -5.45
C GLU A 21 -22.79 23.51 -5.85
N LEU A 22 -23.44 24.00 -6.90
CA LEU A 22 -23.40 25.41 -7.33
C LEU A 22 -24.68 26.12 -6.88
N LYS A 23 -24.54 27.05 -5.92
CA LYS A 23 -25.59 28.01 -5.54
C LYS A 23 -25.09 29.42 -5.84
N ARG A 24 -24.56 30.13 -4.84
CA ARG A 24 -23.88 31.42 -5.00
C ARG A 24 -22.39 31.25 -5.36
N SER A 25 -21.80 30.15 -4.93
CA SER A 25 -20.45 29.68 -5.28
C SER A 25 -20.50 28.16 -5.37
N CYS A 26 -19.58 27.54 -6.11
CA CYS A 26 -19.44 26.10 -6.05
C CYS A 26 -18.66 25.66 -4.81
N ARG A 27 -19.00 24.49 -4.27
CA ARG A 27 -18.32 23.80 -3.17
C ARG A 27 -18.55 22.29 -3.25
N LEU A 28 -17.73 21.51 -2.56
CA LEU A 28 -18.07 20.11 -2.25
C LEU A 28 -18.97 20.04 -1.03
N ILE A 29 -20.07 19.30 -1.14
CA ILE A 29 -20.94 18.94 -0.01
C ILE A 29 -20.81 17.45 0.28
N ASN A 30 -20.97 17.09 1.56
CA ASN A 30 -20.88 15.71 2.04
C ASN A 30 -19.58 15.00 1.60
N TYR A 31 -18.47 15.75 1.57
CA TYR A 31 -17.18 15.19 1.20
C TYR A 31 -16.70 14.24 2.30
N GLN A 32 -16.31 13.04 1.91
CA GLN A 32 -15.68 12.07 2.79
C GLN A 32 -14.51 11.42 2.07
N TYR A 33 -13.41 11.32 2.78
CA TYR A 33 -12.21 10.63 2.33
C TYR A 33 -11.98 9.42 3.25
N SER A 34 -11.91 8.23 2.66
CA SER A 34 -11.77 6.97 3.40
C SER A 34 -10.49 6.28 2.97
N VAL A 35 -9.83 5.60 3.91
CA VAL A 35 -8.65 4.79 3.61
C VAL A 35 -8.74 3.44 4.31
N ASN A 36 -8.62 2.38 3.53
CA ASN A 36 -8.58 1.01 3.99
C ASN A 36 -7.12 0.57 4.08
N PHE A 37 -6.71 0.06 5.25
CA PHE A 37 -5.35 -0.40 5.49
C PHE A 37 -5.30 -1.90 5.68
N ILE A 38 -4.30 -2.54 5.06
CA ILE A 38 -3.98 -3.94 5.29
C ILE A 38 -2.51 -4.01 5.72
N ILE A 39 -2.29 -4.43 6.96
CA ILE A 39 -0.95 -4.69 7.50
C ILE A 39 -0.73 -6.20 7.51
N ARG A 40 0.19 -6.67 6.66
CA ARG A 40 0.60 -8.07 6.58
C ARG A 40 1.85 -8.27 7.42
N LEU A 41 1.72 -9.06 8.47
CA LEU A 41 2.81 -9.42 9.38
C LEU A 41 3.30 -10.85 9.09
N PRO A 42 4.60 -11.13 9.32
CA PRO A 42 5.10 -12.48 9.17
C PRO A 42 4.57 -13.32 10.34
N LYS A 43 4.18 -14.56 10.02
CA LYS A 43 3.66 -15.53 10.99
C LYS A 43 4.45 -16.81 10.85
N LEU A 44 4.96 -17.33 11.96
CA LEU A 44 5.51 -18.68 12.00
C LEU A 44 4.35 -19.68 12.06
N THR A 45 4.45 -20.75 11.28
CA THR A 45 3.47 -21.84 11.29
C THR A 45 3.41 -22.49 12.66
N ASP A 46 4.56 -22.68 13.29
CA ASP A 46 4.70 -23.21 14.64
C ASP A 46 5.93 -22.60 15.35
N GLU A 47 5.73 -22.14 16.58
CA GLU A 47 6.79 -21.58 17.44
C GLU A 47 7.32 -22.62 18.45
N THR A 48 6.66 -23.77 18.59
CA THR A 48 7.02 -24.81 19.56
C THR A 48 8.42 -25.38 19.36
N PRO A 49 8.92 -25.60 18.11
CA PRO A 49 10.26 -26.15 17.90
C PRO A 49 11.38 -25.15 18.20
N LEU A 50 11.05 -23.85 18.36
CA LEU A 50 12.06 -22.84 18.67
C LEU A 50 12.52 -22.98 20.13
N PRO A 51 13.84 -22.94 20.38
CA PRO A 51 14.37 -22.78 21.73
C PRO A 51 13.74 -21.55 22.41
N PRO A 52 13.56 -21.56 23.75
CA PRO A 52 12.89 -20.47 24.46
C PRO A 52 13.46 -19.07 24.15
N SER A 53 14.78 -18.96 24.02
CA SER A 53 15.47 -17.71 23.69
C SER A 53 15.18 -17.21 22.26
N ALA A 54 15.04 -18.11 21.29
CA ALA A 54 14.69 -17.78 19.91
C ALA A 54 13.22 -17.37 19.81
N ARG A 55 12.33 -18.06 20.52
CA ARG A 55 10.89 -17.70 20.60
C ARG A 55 10.69 -16.31 21.18
N ALA A 56 11.35 -15.99 22.29
CA ALA A 56 11.27 -14.65 22.89
C ALA A 56 11.73 -13.55 21.91
N ARG A 57 12.84 -13.77 21.20
CA ARG A 57 13.34 -12.83 20.19
C ARG A 57 12.38 -12.67 19.01
N TRP A 58 11.77 -13.76 18.56
CA TRP A 58 10.75 -13.74 17.51
C TRP A 58 9.53 -12.92 17.93
N GLN A 59 9.02 -13.12 19.15
CA GLN A 59 7.87 -12.38 19.66
C GLN A 59 8.15 -10.87 19.77
N GLN A 60 9.35 -10.49 20.24
CA GLN A 60 9.80 -9.09 20.23
C GLN A 60 9.84 -8.52 18.81
N PHE A 61 10.36 -9.30 17.85
CA PHE A 61 10.42 -8.88 16.45
C PHE A 61 9.03 -8.70 15.82
N SER A 62 8.12 -9.63 16.08
CA SER A 62 6.74 -9.55 15.60
C SER A 62 6.03 -8.32 16.18
N ALA A 63 6.22 -8.04 17.48
CA ALA A 63 5.70 -6.82 18.11
C ALA A 63 6.30 -5.54 17.50
N PHE A 64 7.60 -5.53 17.22
CA PHE A 64 8.28 -4.42 16.53
C PHE A 64 7.65 -4.17 15.15
N LEU A 65 7.47 -5.21 14.33
CA LEU A 65 6.86 -5.08 13.00
C LEU A 65 5.41 -4.61 13.05
N ARG A 66 4.63 -5.11 14.02
CA ARG A 66 3.25 -4.65 14.25
C ARG A 66 3.22 -3.15 14.56
N ASN A 67 4.06 -2.71 15.50
CA ASN A 67 4.13 -1.30 15.87
C ASN A 67 4.58 -0.40 14.70
N HIS A 68 5.54 -0.87 13.91
CA HIS A 68 6.00 -0.18 12.71
C HIS A 68 4.85 -0.03 11.67
N GLY A 69 4.09 -1.09 11.42
CA GLY A 69 2.90 -1.05 10.55
C GLY A 69 1.79 -0.12 11.05
N GLU A 70 1.46 -0.18 12.35
CA GLU A 70 0.46 0.71 12.96
C GLU A 70 0.89 2.18 12.93
N THR A 71 2.19 2.46 13.02
CA THR A 71 2.69 3.84 12.89
C THR A 71 2.44 4.38 11.48
N HIS A 72 2.68 3.57 10.44
CA HIS A 72 2.28 3.96 9.08
C HIS A 72 0.78 4.20 8.96
N ARG A 73 -0.05 3.34 9.55
CA ARG A 73 -1.50 3.54 9.58
C ARG A 73 -1.86 4.88 10.24
N SER A 74 -1.24 5.21 11.37
CA SER A 74 -1.46 6.49 12.06
C SER A 74 -1.07 7.70 11.18
N ILE A 75 0.08 7.64 10.51
CA ILE A 75 0.51 8.71 9.59
C ILE A 75 -0.52 8.89 8.49
N TRP A 76 -0.94 7.81 7.83
CA TRP A 76 -1.93 7.88 6.76
C TRP A 76 -3.32 8.36 7.23
N MET A 77 -3.75 7.97 8.42
CA MET A 77 -5.01 8.47 9.00
C MET A 77 -4.94 9.98 9.25
N GLY A 78 -3.79 10.49 9.72
CA GLY A 78 -3.56 11.94 9.82
C GLY A 78 -3.68 12.63 8.46
N CYS A 79 -3.12 12.03 7.41
CA CYS A 79 -3.19 12.52 6.03
C CYS A 79 -4.62 12.52 5.46
N ALA A 80 -5.37 11.45 5.70
CA ALA A 80 -6.77 11.33 5.31
C ALA A 80 -7.62 12.46 5.94
N ASN A 81 -7.39 12.73 7.23
CA ASN A 81 -8.06 13.83 7.94
C ASN A 81 -7.67 15.21 7.38
N GLU A 82 -6.40 15.41 7.05
CA GLU A 82 -5.92 16.65 6.44
C GLU A 82 -6.55 16.89 5.05
N ILE A 83 -6.62 15.85 4.21
CA ILE A 83 -7.33 15.90 2.92
C ILE A 83 -8.79 16.26 3.13
N GLN A 84 -9.50 15.53 4.00
CA GLN A 84 -10.91 15.77 4.27
C GLN A 84 -11.16 17.21 4.72
N THR A 85 -10.34 17.71 5.65
CA THR A 85 -10.46 19.07 6.17
C THR A 85 -10.21 20.13 5.09
N ARG A 86 -9.14 19.99 4.32
CA ARG A 86 -8.78 20.99 3.30
C ARG A 86 -9.74 20.98 2.12
N VAL A 87 -10.06 19.81 1.59
CA VAL A 87 -10.94 19.67 0.42
C VAL A 87 -12.37 20.10 0.74
N SER A 88 -12.89 19.77 1.92
CA SER A 88 -14.25 20.21 2.32
C SER A 88 -14.38 21.73 2.48
N ALA A 89 -13.27 22.44 2.70
CA ALA A 89 -13.26 23.90 2.81
C ALA A 89 -13.21 24.63 1.45
N VAL A 90 -12.90 23.91 0.36
CA VAL A 90 -12.73 24.51 -0.98
C VAL A 90 -14.02 25.13 -1.49
N ARG A 91 -13.91 26.36 -1.97
CA ARG A 91 -14.95 27.11 -2.67
C ARG A 91 -14.38 27.77 -3.92
N GLY A 92 -15.24 28.01 -4.90
CA GLY A 92 -14.87 28.62 -6.18
C GLY A 92 -16.07 29.19 -6.91
N ARG A 93 -15.81 29.94 -7.98
CA ARG A 93 -16.88 30.54 -8.81
C ARG A 93 -17.54 29.47 -9.68
N SER A 94 -16.76 28.49 -10.14
CA SER A 94 -17.24 27.33 -10.90
C SER A 94 -16.89 26.03 -10.19
N CYS A 95 -17.60 24.96 -10.55
CA CYS A 95 -17.33 23.63 -9.99
C CYS A 95 -16.04 23.00 -10.53
N GLU A 96 -15.66 23.33 -11.76
CA GLU A 96 -14.37 22.95 -12.33
C GLU A 96 -13.20 23.56 -11.55
N GLU A 97 -13.33 24.83 -11.14
CA GLU A 97 -12.32 25.49 -10.31
C GLU A 97 -12.17 24.78 -8.95
N VAL A 98 -13.30 24.43 -8.33
CA VAL A 98 -13.32 23.70 -7.04
C VAL A 98 -12.71 22.31 -7.19
N GLU A 99 -13.05 21.58 -8.24
CA GLU A 99 -12.52 20.24 -8.50
C GLU A 99 -11.01 20.27 -8.72
N ARG A 100 -10.51 21.20 -9.55
CA ARG A 100 -9.08 21.40 -9.77
C ARG A 100 -8.33 21.75 -8.48
N LYS A 101 -8.87 22.67 -7.67
CA LYS A 101 -8.28 23.03 -6.36
C LYS A 101 -8.28 21.84 -5.41
N ALA A 102 -9.37 21.08 -5.36
CA ALA A 102 -9.49 19.90 -4.51
C ALA A 102 -8.47 18.82 -4.91
N GLU A 103 -8.25 18.60 -6.21
CA GLU A 103 -7.23 17.66 -6.69
C GLU A 103 -5.82 18.14 -6.32
N ALA A 104 -5.47 19.39 -6.60
CA ALA A 104 -4.17 19.93 -6.23
C ALA A 104 -3.89 19.81 -4.70
N MET A 105 -4.90 20.08 -3.87
CA MET A 105 -4.78 19.90 -2.42
C MET A 105 -4.55 18.43 -2.02
N ARG A 106 -5.21 17.47 -2.70
CA ARG A 106 -4.99 16.05 -2.46
C ARG A 106 -3.56 15.65 -2.81
N GLU A 107 -3.09 16.01 -4.00
CA GLU A 107 -1.74 15.71 -4.46
C GLU A 107 -0.67 16.28 -3.52
N ASP A 108 -0.85 17.53 -3.08
CA ASP A 108 0.08 18.19 -2.16
C ASP A 108 0.16 17.49 -0.81
N VAL A 109 -1.00 17.16 -0.22
CA VAL A 109 -1.05 16.42 1.05
C VAL A 109 -0.46 15.03 0.86
N GLN A 110 -0.82 14.32 -0.21
CA GLN A 110 -0.28 13.00 -0.53
C GLN A 110 1.25 13.03 -0.64
N LYS A 111 1.83 14.02 -1.32
CA LYS A 111 3.28 14.20 -1.43
C LYS A 111 3.94 14.51 -0.08
N ALA A 112 3.30 15.33 0.76
CA ALA A 112 3.79 15.57 2.12
C ALA A 112 3.76 14.28 2.97
N CYS A 113 2.72 13.48 2.82
CA CYS A 113 2.55 12.21 3.51
C CYS A 113 3.56 11.17 3.08
N ASN A 114 3.79 10.99 1.77
CA ASN A 114 4.84 10.12 1.27
C ASN A 114 6.21 10.46 1.87
N ARG A 115 6.52 11.76 2.06
CA ARG A 115 7.74 12.19 2.74
C ARG A 115 7.79 11.76 4.21
N LYS A 116 6.68 11.88 4.95
CA LYS A 116 6.57 11.38 6.34
C LYS A 116 6.81 9.87 6.42
N HIS A 117 6.23 9.10 5.50
CA HIS A 117 6.42 7.64 5.40
C HIS A 117 7.89 7.27 5.17
N ILE A 118 8.52 7.89 4.17
CA ILE A 118 9.93 7.63 3.83
C ILE A 118 10.85 8.03 4.99
N ALA A 119 10.58 9.15 5.65
CA ALA A 119 11.37 9.61 6.80
C ALA A 119 11.25 8.63 7.98
N PHE A 120 10.06 8.13 8.26
CA PHE A 120 9.84 7.12 9.29
C PHE A 120 10.58 5.81 8.98
N ASP A 121 10.48 5.31 7.74
CA ASP A 121 11.23 4.13 7.29
C ASP A 121 12.74 4.30 7.44
N ALA A 122 13.27 5.46 7.08
CA ALA A 122 14.68 5.78 7.21
C ALA A 122 15.13 5.78 8.68
N ALA A 123 14.32 6.35 9.58
CA ALA A 123 14.58 6.37 11.02
C ALA A 123 14.55 4.96 11.64
N GLU A 124 13.63 4.11 11.20
CA GLU A 124 13.46 2.74 11.73
C GLU A 124 14.47 1.74 11.14
N LYS A 125 15.06 2.03 9.98
CA LYS A 125 16.01 1.13 9.30
C LYS A 125 17.15 0.68 10.20
N LYS A 126 17.75 1.59 10.99
CA LYS A 126 18.85 1.26 11.91
C LYS A 126 18.37 0.38 13.07
N LYS A 127 17.16 0.61 13.58
CA LYS A 127 16.57 -0.20 14.66
C LYS A 127 16.28 -1.62 14.19
N LEU A 128 15.69 -1.76 13.00
CA LEU A 128 15.45 -3.06 12.37
C LEU A 128 16.75 -3.84 12.19
N ALA A 129 17.79 -3.19 11.62
CA ALA A 129 19.08 -3.85 11.37
C ALA A 129 19.78 -4.32 12.65
N LYS A 130 19.55 -3.64 13.79
CA LYS A 130 20.09 -4.01 15.10
C LYS A 130 19.18 -4.93 15.91
N HIS A 131 18.01 -5.31 15.38
CA HIS A 131 17.03 -6.06 16.13
C HIS A 131 17.60 -7.44 16.52
N PRO A 132 17.49 -7.89 17.79
CA PRO A 132 18.12 -9.13 18.27
C PRO A 132 17.76 -10.38 17.47
N PHE A 133 16.53 -10.45 16.97
CA PHE A 133 16.08 -11.53 16.07
C PHE A 133 16.72 -11.44 14.68
N VAL A 134 16.82 -10.24 14.10
CA VAL A 134 17.42 -10.02 12.78
C VAL A 134 18.90 -10.37 12.81
N ASN A 135 19.62 -9.91 13.84
CA ASN A 135 21.03 -10.28 14.05
C ASN A 135 21.21 -11.77 14.24
N MET A 136 20.30 -12.44 14.95
CA MET A 136 20.36 -13.88 15.14
C MET A 136 20.24 -14.62 13.79
N VAL A 137 19.28 -14.26 12.93
CA VAL A 137 19.07 -14.96 11.66
C VAL A 137 20.04 -14.56 10.54
N LEU A 138 20.61 -13.35 10.61
CA LEU A 138 21.57 -12.82 9.63
C LEU A 138 23.03 -12.99 10.05
N ALA A 139 23.31 -13.32 11.32
CA ALA A 139 24.64 -13.78 11.70
C ALA A 139 25.03 -14.94 10.78
N PRO A 140 26.32 -15.09 10.43
CA PRO A 140 26.78 -16.22 9.64
C PRO A 140 26.61 -17.53 10.42
N ILE A 141 25.40 -18.08 10.46
CA ILE A 141 25.05 -19.41 11.00
C ILE A 141 25.32 -20.47 9.92
N TYR A 142 26.47 -20.38 9.25
CA TYR A 142 27.04 -21.50 8.49
C TYR A 142 28.56 -21.50 8.66
N LYS A 143 29.01 -21.61 9.92
CA LYS A 143 30.01 -22.64 10.18
C LYS A 143 29.20 -23.90 10.42
N PRO A 144 29.10 -24.85 9.46
CA PRO A 144 28.48 -26.13 9.79
C PRO A 144 29.17 -26.62 11.05
N LEU A 145 28.37 -26.91 12.09
CA LEU A 145 28.86 -27.70 13.21
C LEU A 145 29.50 -28.94 12.56
N LYS A 146 30.80 -29.12 12.73
CA LYS A 146 31.44 -30.39 12.44
C LYS A 146 30.70 -31.40 13.31
N LEU A 147 29.71 -32.06 12.74
CA LEU A 147 29.24 -33.33 13.26
C LEU A 147 30.46 -34.22 13.14
N ASP A 148 31.05 -34.58 14.28
CA ASP A 148 32.09 -35.59 14.32
C ASP A 148 31.53 -36.83 13.63
N ALA A 149 32.03 -37.07 12.42
CA ALA A 149 31.62 -38.18 11.60
C ALA A 149 32.13 -39.45 12.30
N ALA A 150 31.25 -40.08 13.08
CA ALA A 150 31.41 -41.49 13.38
C ALA A 150 31.53 -42.25 12.04
N PRO A 151 32.51 -43.14 11.86
CA PRO A 151 32.72 -43.82 10.60
C PRO A 151 31.59 -44.82 10.37
N LEU A 152 30.54 -44.40 9.65
CA LEU A 152 29.57 -45.33 9.09
C LEU A 152 30.18 -45.98 7.85
N ALA A 153 30.37 -47.29 7.98
CA ALA A 153 30.94 -48.18 6.99
C ALA A 153 30.36 -47.97 5.58
N ALA A 154 31.27 -47.93 4.61
CA ALA A 154 30.99 -47.82 3.19
C ALA A 154 30.09 -48.97 2.70
N LYS A 155 28.89 -48.63 2.21
CA LYS A 155 28.16 -49.47 1.23
C LYS A 155 27.98 -48.71 -0.07
N LYS A 156 28.87 -49.05 -0.99
CA LYS A 156 28.96 -48.71 -2.41
C LYS A 156 27.63 -49.03 -3.12
N ARG A 157 26.92 -48.03 -3.67
CA ARG A 157 25.91 -48.24 -4.72
C ARG A 157 26.07 -47.23 -5.86
N LYS A 158 25.97 -47.77 -7.07
CA LYS A 158 26.31 -47.20 -8.37
C LYS A 158 25.25 -46.22 -8.89
N LYS A 159 25.72 -45.06 -9.36
CA LYS A 159 25.43 -44.33 -10.62
C LYS A 159 24.12 -44.64 -11.37
N ALA A 160 23.28 -43.62 -11.56
CA ALA A 160 22.74 -43.21 -12.86
C ALA A 160 22.28 -41.74 -12.78
N ALA A 161 22.65 -40.95 -13.78
CA ALA A 161 22.39 -39.53 -13.91
C ALA A 161 21.33 -39.30 -14.98
N GLU A 162 20.43 -38.35 -14.76
CA GLU A 162 19.55 -37.80 -15.79
C GLU A 162 19.51 -36.27 -15.63
N PRO A 163 19.68 -35.48 -16.71
CA PRO A 163 19.73 -34.02 -16.62
C PRO A 163 18.33 -33.42 -16.82
N VAL A 164 17.78 -32.79 -15.77
CA VAL A 164 16.55 -31.98 -15.88
C VAL A 164 16.92 -30.54 -16.30
N ARG A 165 16.30 -30.14 -17.41
CA ARG A 165 16.37 -28.85 -18.11
C ARG A 165 15.84 -27.70 -17.23
N PRO A 166 16.45 -26.50 -17.21
CA PRO A 166 15.95 -25.39 -16.41
C PRO A 166 14.72 -24.73 -17.07
N GLN A 167 13.62 -24.62 -16.32
CA GLN A 167 12.48 -23.76 -16.67
C GLN A 167 12.83 -22.29 -16.44
N ALA A 168 12.46 -21.47 -17.42
CA ALA A 168 12.63 -20.03 -17.42
C ALA A 168 11.85 -19.36 -16.28
N ALA A 169 12.54 -18.53 -15.50
CA ALA A 169 11.95 -17.63 -14.53
C ALA A 169 11.13 -16.55 -15.26
N ARG A 170 9.80 -16.62 -15.16
CA ARG A 170 8.94 -15.47 -15.46
C ARG A 170 9.21 -14.38 -14.44
N ARG A 171 9.81 -13.27 -14.88
CA ARG A 171 9.87 -12.00 -14.17
C ARG A 171 8.44 -11.49 -13.95
N SER A 172 7.89 -11.73 -12.77
CA SER A 172 6.76 -10.95 -12.27
C SER A 172 7.32 -9.60 -11.81
N GLN A 173 6.99 -8.55 -12.57
CA GLN A 173 7.34 -7.18 -12.24
C GLN A 173 6.48 -6.77 -11.04
N SER A 174 7.06 -6.78 -9.84
CA SER A 174 6.46 -6.10 -8.69
C SER A 174 6.65 -4.60 -8.90
N ALA A 175 5.57 -3.96 -9.34
CA ALA A 175 5.49 -2.53 -9.57
C ALA A 175 5.72 -1.73 -8.27
N PRO A 176 6.34 -0.54 -8.32
CA PRO A 176 6.07 0.51 -7.34
C PRO A 176 4.57 0.81 -7.36
N CYS A 177 3.98 1.29 -6.26
CA CYS A 177 2.60 1.78 -6.24
C CYS A 177 2.36 2.80 -7.38
N GLN A 178 1.91 2.28 -8.52
CA GLN A 178 1.29 2.98 -9.61
C GLN A 178 -0.18 2.64 -9.50
N THR A 179 -0.91 3.50 -8.82
CA THR A 179 -2.33 3.72 -9.10
C THR A 179 -2.56 5.23 -9.10
N CYS A 180 -1.91 5.88 -10.06
CA CYS A 180 -2.43 7.10 -10.68
C CYS A 180 -2.81 6.74 -12.11
N GLU A 181 -3.98 6.11 -12.28
CA GLU A 181 -4.70 6.11 -13.56
C GLU A 181 -6.21 6.10 -13.30
N SER A 182 -6.84 7.18 -13.75
CA SER A 182 -8.23 7.32 -14.22
C SER A 182 -9.42 7.01 -13.29
N ILE A 183 -9.82 8.02 -12.49
CA ILE A 183 -11.26 8.32 -12.33
C ILE A 183 -11.51 9.69 -12.94
N GLY A 184 -11.94 9.68 -14.20
CA GLY A 184 -12.20 10.89 -14.97
C GLY A 184 -12.87 10.57 -16.31
N ARG A 185 -14.04 9.93 -16.29
CA ARG A 185 -15.00 9.99 -17.40
C ARG A 185 -16.42 9.76 -16.89
N SER A 186 -17.09 10.85 -16.55
CA SER A 186 -18.54 10.97 -16.55
C SER A 186 -18.89 12.31 -17.17
N SER A 187 -18.82 12.38 -18.50
CA SER A 187 -19.37 13.43 -19.39
C SER A 187 -19.02 12.96 -20.81
N THR A 188 -19.89 12.78 -21.80
CA THR A 188 -20.95 13.67 -22.28
C THR A 188 -21.94 12.88 -23.16
N ARG A 189 -23.24 13.16 -23.04
CA ARG A 189 -24.15 13.24 -24.21
C ARG A 189 -25.05 14.45 -23.99
N SER A 190 -24.64 15.58 -24.58
CA SER A 190 -25.48 16.76 -24.74
C SER A 190 -26.22 16.68 -26.08
N ALA A 191 -27.53 16.92 -25.99
CA ALA A 191 -28.37 17.73 -26.87
C ALA A 191 -28.32 17.56 -28.40
N THR A 192 -29.48 17.24 -28.97
CA THR A 192 -29.95 17.87 -30.21
C THR A 192 -31.31 18.50 -29.98
N ASN A 193 -31.28 19.84 -29.93
CA ASN A 193 -32.43 20.72 -30.05
C ASN A 193 -32.81 20.79 -31.53
N ARG A 194 -34.05 20.45 -31.91
CA ARG A 194 -34.63 20.81 -33.21
C ARG A 194 -36.02 21.40 -33.01
N ARG A 195 -36.06 22.71 -33.25
CA ARG A 195 -37.25 23.52 -33.52
C ARG A 195 -38.18 22.85 -34.53
N ARG A 196 -39.49 22.95 -34.30
CA ARG A 196 -40.54 23.19 -35.30
C ARG A 196 -41.84 23.59 -34.59
N ASN A 197 -42.21 24.87 -34.67
CA ASN A 197 -43.61 25.29 -34.74
C ASN A 197 -44.08 25.11 -36.19
N PRO A 198 -45.35 24.74 -36.42
CA PRO A 198 -46.26 25.70 -37.05
C PRO A 198 -47.69 25.62 -36.45
N VAL A 199 -48.34 26.77 -36.18
CA VAL A 199 -49.36 27.45 -37.01
C VAL A 199 -50.79 27.04 -36.66
N SER A 200 -51.52 28.03 -36.13
CA SER A 200 -52.96 28.34 -36.19
C SER A 200 -54.00 27.22 -36.13
N GLY A 201 -54.87 27.32 -35.11
CA GLY A 201 -56.25 26.85 -35.16
C GLY A 201 -57.10 27.71 -34.23
N SER A 202 -57.74 28.75 -34.77
CA SER A 202 -58.74 29.56 -34.06
C SER A 202 -60.13 29.11 -34.50
N SER A 203 -60.95 28.78 -33.51
CA SER A 203 -62.40 28.97 -33.37
C SER A 203 -63.33 28.72 -34.57
N ARG A 204 -64.25 27.75 -34.44
CA ARG A 204 -65.67 27.94 -34.06
C ARG A 204 -66.41 26.61 -34.14
#